data_AF-A0A2V9K4S7-F1
#
_entry.id   AF-A0A2V9K4S7-F1
#
_cell.length_a   1.000
_cell.length_b   1.000
_cell.length_c   1.000
_cell.angle_alpha   90.00
_cell.angle_beta   90.00
_cell.angle_gamma   90.00
#
_symmetry.space_group_name_H-M   'P 1'
#
loop_
_entity.id
_entity.type
_entity.pdbx_description
1 polymer ?
#
loop_
_entity_poly.entity_id
_entity_poly.type
_entity_poly.pdbx_seq_one_letter_code
_entity_poly.pdbx_strand_id
1 'polypeptide(L)'
;MGVGIYNYFEDTLPAVVKILRFLIAFPAGDRERGLEQLQQVARKGTLARNDAQFLLAKNYSRGTEKQYAKSLELFEQLARDYPQNPLWPLLAGSLQGRLGHAEACEAAYRQVFKRTAGEKSETRQAVHRAARKALEHLHPQEKFE
;
A
#
# COMPACT_ATOMS: atom_id res chain seq x y z
N MET A 1 -8.64 14.71 0.96
CA MET A 1 -9.04 14.00 2.20
C MET A 1 -8.12 12.79 2.35
N GLY A 2 -6.95 12.92 2.98
CA GLY A 2 -5.98 11.82 3.00
C GLY A 2 -4.80 12.12 3.89
N VAL A 3 -4.28 13.34 3.80
CA VAL A 3 -3.22 13.84 4.69
C VAL A 3 -3.76 14.16 6.08
N GLY A 4 -4.94 14.78 6.18
CA GLY A 4 -5.61 14.99 7.47
C GLY A 4 -6.04 13.70 8.17
N ILE A 5 -6.34 12.64 7.40
CA ILE A 5 -6.59 11.30 7.94
C ILE A 5 -5.25 10.67 8.33
N TYR A 6 -4.22 10.70 7.48
CA TYR A 6 -2.90 10.15 7.82
C TYR A 6 -2.31 10.75 9.11
N ASN A 7 -2.30 12.08 9.27
CA ASN A 7 -1.77 12.75 10.45
C ASN A 7 -2.61 12.51 11.72
N TYR A 8 -3.93 12.34 11.58
CA TYR A 8 -4.78 11.92 12.72
C TYR A 8 -4.50 10.46 13.11
N PHE A 9 -4.16 9.61 12.13
CA PHE A 9 -4.01 8.16 12.30
C PHE A 9 -2.60 7.73 12.75
N GLU A 10 -1.59 8.60 12.65
CA GLU A 10 -0.19 8.25 12.94
C GLU A 10 0.05 7.98 14.44
N ASP A 11 -0.64 8.69 15.35
CA ASP A 11 -0.38 8.56 16.80
C ASP A 11 -1.60 8.14 17.65
N THR A 12 -2.84 8.46 17.27
CA THR A 12 -3.98 8.33 18.21
C THR A 12 -4.86 7.09 17.98
N LEU A 13 -4.73 6.44 16.81
CA LEU A 13 -5.68 5.41 16.39
C LEU A 13 -5.72 4.17 17.30
N PRO A 14 -4.58 3.57 17.71
CA PRO A 14 -4.62 2.38 18.54
C PRO A 14 -5.25 2.62 19.92
N ALA A 15 -5.06 3.83 20.48
CA ALA A 15 -5.59 4.19 21.79
C ALA A 15 -7.09 4.52 21.72
N VAL A 16 -7.50 5.36 20.76
CA VAL A 16 -8.91 5.75 20.57
C VAL A 16 -9.78 4.54 20.21
N VAL A 17 -9.29 3.64 19.35
CA VAL A 17 -10.00 2.39 19.00
C VAL A 17 -10.14 1.47 20.21
N LYS A 18 -9.12 1.37 21.07
CA LYS A 18 -9.20 0.57 22.31
C LYS A 18 -10.21 1.14 23.31
N ILE A 19 -10.25 2.47 23.48
CA ILE A 19 -11.20 3.16 24.37
C ILE A 19 -12.63 3.01 23.85
N LEU A 20 -12.85 3.27 22.56
CA LEU A 20 -14.16 3.14 21.95
C LEU A 20 -14.68 1.71 22.08
N ARG A 21 -13.86 0.70 21.77
CA ARG A 21 -14.18 -0.73 21.93
C ARG A 21 -14.70 -1.06 23.33
N PHE A 22 -14.09 -0.50 24.38
CA PHE A 22 -14.51 -0.70 25.75
C PHE A 22 -15.85 -0.02 26.04
N LEU A 23 -16.05 1.21 25.55
CA LEU A 23 -17.28 1.98 25.76
C LEU A 23 -18.51 1.41 25.06
N ILE A 24 -18.35 0.81 23.86
CA ILE A 24 -19.48 0.26 23.08
C ILE A 24 -19.59 -1.28 23.14
N ALA A 25 -18.84 -1.94 24.03
CA ALA A 25 -18.80 -3.40 24.16
C ALA A 25 -18.64 -4.14 22.81
N PHE A 26 -17.90 -3.54 21.87
CA PHE A 26 -17.76 -4.09 20.52
C PHE A 26 -16.88 -5.34 20.61
N PRO A 27 -17.33 -6.49 20.09
CA PRO A 27 -16.56 -7.72 20.18
C PRO A 27 -15.18 -7.50 19.54
N ALA A 28 -14.15 -8.10 20.14
CA ALA A 28 -12.83 -8.11 19.55
C ALA A 28 -12.97 -8.61 18.10
N GLY A 29 -12.56 -7.77 17.14
CA GLY A 29 -12.66 -8.12 15.72
C GLY A 29 -11.93 -9.43 15.47
N ASP A 30 -12.63 -10.39 14.87
CA ASP A 30 -12.05 -11.65 14.46
C ASP A 30 -11.26 -11.42 13.17
N ARG A 31 -9.95 -11.61 13.27
CA ARG A 31 -9.03 -11.39 12.17
C ARG A 31 -9.31 -12.32 10.98
N GLU A 32 -9.60 -13.59 11.25
CA GLU A 32 -9.83 -14.60 10.22
C GLU A 32 -11.14 -14.29 9.51
N ARG A 33 -12.19 -14.02 10.28
CA ARG A 33 -13.49 -13.61 9.73
C ARG A 33 -13.39 -12.32 8.91
N GLY A 34 -12.61 -11.34 9.37
CA GLY A 34 -12.35 -10.11 8.63
C GLY A 34 -11.60 -10.37 7.31
N LEU A 35 -10.66 -11.31 7.30
CA LEU A 35 -9.94 -11.70 6.08
C LEU A 35 -10.88 -12.41 5.08
N GLU A 36 -11.74 -13.30 5.55
CA GLU A 36 -12.75 -13.95 4.72
C GLU A 36 -13.72 -12.95 4.10
N GLN A 37 -14.21 -11.98 4.89
CA GLN A 37 -15.08 -10.91 4.39
C GLN A 37 -14.37 -10.08 3.31
N LEU A 38 -13.11 -9.70 3.53
CA LEU A 38 -12.32 -8.99 2.54
C LEU A 38 -12.11 -9.82 1.27
N GLN A 39 -11.83 -11.12 1.38
CA GLN A 39 -11.71 -12.03 0.24
C GLN A 39 -13.02 -12.13 -0.55
N GLN A 40 -14.16 -12.20 0.13
CA GLN A 40 -15.47 -12.23 -0.52
C GLN A 40 -15.76 -10.93 -1.28
N VAL A 41 -15.48 -9.76 -0.68
CA VAL A 41 -15.68 -8.46 -1.34
C VAL A 41 -14.70 -8.27 -2.50
N ALA A 42 -13.44 -8.64 -2.37
CA ALA A 42 -12.47 -8.58 -3.46
C ALA A 42 -12.88 -9.47 -4.65
N ARG A 43 -13.51 -10.64 -4.37
CA ARG A 43 -13.97 -11.56 -5.41
C ARG A 43 -15.30 -11.16 -6.04
N LYS A 44 -16.28 -10.71 -5.25
CA LYS A 44 -17.69 -10.58 -5.69
C LYS A 44 -18.28 -9.17 -5.53
N GLY A 45 -17.58 -8.27 -4.84
CA GLY A 45 -18.05 -6.91 -4.62
C GLY A 45 -18.05 -6.08 -5.90
N THR A 46 -19.03 -5.18 -6.02
CA THR A 46 -19.14 -4.24 -7.14
C THR A 46 -18.54 -2.87 -6.81
N LEU A 47 -18.85 -2.33 -5.62
CA LEU A 47 -18.43 -0.98 -5.22
C LEU A 47 -17.11 -0.96 -4.45
N ALA A 48 -16.95 -1.82 -3.45
CA ALA A 48 -15.79 -1.83 -2.54
C ALA A 48 -14.71 -2.85 -2.92
N ARG A 49 -14.75 -3.38 -4.16
CA ARG A 49 -13.85 -4.44 -4.63
C ARG A 49 -12.38 -4.04 -4.52
N ASN A 50 -12.08 -2.83 -4.98
CA ASN A 50 -10.72 -2.31 -5.05
C ASN A 50 -10.15 -2.02 -3.66
N ASP A 51 -10.98 -1.45 -2.79
CA ASP A 51 -10.62 -1.18 -1.40
C ASP A 51 -10.33 -2.51 -0.67
N ALA A 52 -11.15 -3.54 -0.91
CA ALA A 52 -10.91 -4.87 -0.37
C ALA A 52 -9.63 -5.50 -0.93
N GLN A 53 -9.36 -5.40 -2.23
CA GLN A 53 -8.11 -5.87 -2.84
C GLN A 53 -6.88 -5.16 -2.25
N PHE A 54 -6.94 -3.84 -2.09
CA PHE A 54 -5.90 -3.06 -1.44
C PHE A 54 -5.65 -3.52 0.00
N LEU A 55 -6.71 -3.65 0.79
CA LEU A 55 -6.61 -4.08 2.19
C LEU A 55 -6.08 -5.52 2.33
N LEU A 56 -6.49 -6.44 1.45
CA LEU A 56 -5.95 -7.80 1.38
C LEU A 56 -4.46 -7.78 1.05
N ALA A 57 -4.08 -7.06 -0.01
CA ALA A 57 -2.69 -6.95 -0.43
C ALA A 57 -1.82 -6.39 0.69
N LYS A 58 -2.29 -5.33 1.38
CA LYS A 58 -1.61 -4.77 2.55
C LYS A 58 -1.51 -5.78 3.70
N ASN A 59 -2.55 -6.56 3.99
CA ASN A 59 -2.52 -7.58 5.04
C ASN A 59 -1.47 -8.67 4.73
N TYR A 60 -1.47 -9.19 3.50
CA TYR A 60 -0.49 -10.18 3.05
C TYR A 60 0.95 -9.67 3.08
N SER A 61 1.16 -8.36 2.88
CA SER A 61 2.48 -7.73 2.97
C SER A 61 3.01 -7.57 4.41
N ARG A 62 2.23 -7.80 5.45
CA ARG A 62 2.67 -7.56 6.84
C ARG A 62 3.78 -8.53 7.23
N GLY A 63 4.69 -8.09 8.11
CA GLY A 63 5.79 -8.93 8.61
C GLY A 63 5.33 -10.18 9.38
N THR A 64 4.09 -10.18 9.88
CA THR A 64 3.46 -11.34 10.52
C THR A 64 2.96 -12.38 9.52
N GLU A 65 2.51 -11.95 8.33
CA GLU A 65 1.97 -12.85 7.29
C GLU A 65 3.04 -13.31 6.31
N LYS A 66 3.89 -12.39 5.86
CA LYS A 66 4.96 -12.61 4.88
C LYS A 66 4.49 -13.26 3.56
N GLN A 67 3.22 -13.10 3.21
CA GLN A 67 2.65 -13.64 1.97
C GLN A 67 2.91 -12.66 0.80
N TYR A 68 4.19 -12.32 0.56
CA TYR A 68 4.58 -11.26 -0.38
C TYR A 68 4.18 -11.54 -1.83
N ALA A 69 4.24 -12.80 -2.27
CA ALA A 69 3.81 -13.18 -3.62
C ALA A 69 2.31 -12.90 -3.85
N LYS A 70 1.43 -13.31 -2.92
CA LYS A 70 -0.01 -13.01 -3.00
C LYS A 70 -0.31 -11.51 -2.93
N SER A 71 0.48 -10.78 -2.14
CA SER A 71 0.39 -9.32 -2.07
C SER A 71 0.75 -8.68 -3.41
N LEU A 72 1.83 -9.16 -4.02
CA LEU A 72 2.33 -8.66 -5.31
C LEU A 72 1.30 -8.89 -6.42
N GLU A 73 0.74 -10.10 -6.53
CA GLU A 73 -0.30 -10.42 -7.52
C GLU A 73 -1.48 -9.44 -7.47
N LEU A 74 -1.95 -9.11 -6.26
CA LEU A 74 -3.05 -8.16 -6.06
C LEU A 74 -2.66 -6.73 -6.45
N PHE A 75 -1.47 -6.27 -6.10
CA PHE A 75 -1.02 -4.93 -6.49
C PHE A 75 -0.72 -4.81 -7.99
N GLU A 76 -0.24 -5.86 -8.63
CA GLU A 76 -0.09 -5.91 -10.08
C GLU A 76 -1.45 -5.89 -10.79
N GLN A 77 -2.44 -6.59 -10.24
CA GLN A 77 -3.81 -6.49 -10.73
C GLN A 77 -4.35 -5.06 -10.60
N LEU A 78 -4.22 -4.43 -9.43
CA LEU A 78 -4.61 -3.04 -9.23
C LEU A 78 -3.86 -2.08 -10.18
N ALA A 79 -2.58 -2.35 -10.47
CA ALA A 79 -1.80 -1.55 -11.42
C ALA A 79 -2.30 -1.70 -12.87
N ARG A 80 -2.76 -2.89 -13.27
CA ARG A 80 -3.40 -3.12 -14.58
C ARG A 80 -4.77 -2.45 -14.68
N ASP A 81 -5.57 -2.53 -13.62
CA ASP A 81 -6.95 -2.02 -13.60
C ASP A 81 -6.98 -0.48 -13.46
N TYR A 82 -5.99 0.10 -12.78
CA TYR A 82 -5.86 1.54 -12.53
C TYR A 82 -4.50 2.06 -12.97
N PRO A 83 -4.17 1.99 -14.26
CA PRO A 83 -2.84 2.32 -14.76
C PRO A 83 -2.46 3.75 -14.41
N GLN A 84 -3.39 4.70 -14.29
CA GLN A 84 -3.18 6.11 -13.93
C GLN A 84 -2.71 6.35 -12.49
N ASN A 85 -2.82 5.38 -11.59
CA ASN A 85 -2.44 5.53 -10.19
C ASN A 85 -0.99 5.02 -9.96
N PRO A 86 -0.02 5.91 -9.71
CA PRO A 86 1.38 5.51 -9.54
C PRO A 86 1.66 4.79 -8.20
N LEU A 87 0.69 4.75 -7.27
CA LEU A 87 0.84 4.07 -5.99
C LEU A 87 0.95 2.54 -6.17
N TRP A 88 0.20 1.96 -7.10
CA TRP A 88 0.17 0.51 -7.32
C TRP A 88 1.51 -0.05 -7.78
N PRO A 89 2.15 0.48 -8.85
CA PRO A 89 3.48 0.05 -9.25
C PRO A 89 4.55 0.34 -8.18
N LEU A 90 4.41 1.40 -7.37
CA LEU A 90 5.31 1.66 -6.24
C LEU A 90 5.24 0.53 -5.20
N LEU A 91 4.04 0.12 -4.80
CA LEU A 91 3.83 -0.95 -3.82
C LEU A 91 4.23 -2.33 -4.37
N ALA A 92 3.94 -2.59 -5.64
CA ALA A 92 4.40 -3.80 -6.33
C ALA A 92 5.94 -3.86 -6.36
N GLY A 93 6.62 -2.77 -6.74
CA GLY A 93 8.09 -2.69 -6.72
C GLY A 93 8.69 -2.98 -5.35
N SER A 94 8.10 -2.44 -4.29
CA SER A 94 8.53 -2.75 -2.92
C SER A 94 8.43 -4.24 -2.57
N LEU A 95 7.39 -4.91 -3.04
CA LEU A 95 7.21 -6.34 -2.82
C LEU A 95 8.17 -7.18 -3.64
N GLN A 96 8.50 -6.77 -4.87
CA GLN A 96 9.55 -7.38 -5.67
C GLN A 96 10.88 -7.37 -4.91
N GLY A 97 11.24 -6.25 -4.27
CA GLY A 97 12.45 -6.18 -3.43
C GLY A 97 12.40 -7.15 -2.25
N ARG A 98 11.25 -7.30 -1.58
CA ARG A 98 11.09 -8.25 -0.46
C ARG A 98 11.11 -9.71 -0.90
N LEU A 99 10.84 -9.99 -2.16
CA LEU A 99 10.97 -11.31 -2.79
C LEU A 99 12.38 -11.57 -3.33
N GLY A 100 13.30 -10.60 -3.21
CA GLY A 100 14.67 -10.72 -3.70
C GLY A 100 14.85 -10.34 -5.18
N HIS A 101 13.81 -9.85 -5.85
CA HIS A 101 13.86 -9.42 -7.24
C HIS A 101 14.35 -7.97 -7.34
N ALA A 102 15.64 -7.75 -7.09
CA ALA A 102 16.25 -6.42 -6.98
C ALA A 102 16.09 -5.58 -8.27
N GLU A 103 16.34 -6.18 -9.44
CA GLU A 103 16.22 -5.47 -10.72
C GLU A 103 14.78 -4.99 -10.99
N ALA A 104 13.79 -5.84 -10.73
CA ALA A 104 12.38 -5.50 -10.90
C ALA A 104 11.92 -4.42 -9.90
N CYS A 105 12.42 -4.48 -8.66
CA CYS A 105 12.19 -3.47 -7.63
C CYS A 105 12.69 -2.10 -8.08
N GLU A 106 13.95 -2.03 -8.51
CA GLU A 106 14.56 -0.80 -8.98
C GLU A 106 13.88 -0.25 -10.23
N ALA A 107 13.62 -1.10 -11.22
CA ALA A 107 12.94 -0.70 -12.44
C ALA A 107 11.58 -0.06 -12.16
N ALA A 108 10.80 -0.65 -11.23
CA ALA A 108 9.52 -0.11 -10.80
C ALA A 108 9.68 1.27 -10.13
N TYR A 109 10.65 1.44 -9.23
CA TYR A 109 10.89 2.73 -8.59
C TYR A 109 11.34 3.81 -9.58
N ARG A 110 12.24 3.50 -10.51
CA ARG A 110 12.67 4.44 -11.56
C ARG A 110 11.51 4.83 -12.47
N GLN A 111 10.66 3.88 -12.83
CA GLN A 111 9.47 4.15 -13.63
C GLN A 111 8.51 5.09 -12.89
N VAL A 112 8.21 4.81 -11.61
CA VAL A 112 7.33 5.66 -10.80
C VAL A 112 7.91 7.05 -10.61
N PHE A 113 9.22 7.16 -10.31
CA PHE A 113 9.92 8.42 -10.14
C PHE A 113 9.78 9.29 -11.40
N LYS A 114 10.12 8.75 -12.58
CA LYS A 114 9.99 9.45 -13.86
C LYS A 114 8.55 9.86 -14.16
N ARG A 115 7.60 8.96 -13.92
CA ARG A 115 6.19 9.20 -14.24
C ARG A 115 5.54 10.27 -13.37
N THR A 116 6.01 10.42 -12.14
CA THR A 116 5.47 11.39 -11.18
C THR A 116 6.25 12.71 -11.16
N ALA A 117 7.25 12.86 -12.03
CA ALA A 117 7.99 14.10 -12.19
C ALA A 117 7.07 15.25 -12.62
N GLY A 118 7.14 16.38 -11.92
CA GLY A 118 6.34 17.57 -12.23
C GLY A 118 4.85 17.49 -11.84
N GLU A 119 4.43 16.44 -11.14
CA GLU A 119 3.04 16.31 -10.65
C GLU A 119 2.71 17.40 -9.62
N LYS A 120 1.54 18.02 -9.76
CA LYS A 120 1.07 19.11 -8.89
C LYS A 120 0.18 18.63 -7.75
N SER A 121 -0.32 17.40 -7.84
CA SER A 121 -1.16 16.80 -6.80
C SER A 121 -0.31 16.37 -5.62
N GLU A 122 -0.66 16.83 -4.41
CA GLU A 122 0.03 16.49 -3.16
C GLU A 122 0.21 14.97 -2.98
N THR A 123 -0.82 14.18 -3.32
CA THR A 123 -0.77 12.72 -3.21
C THR A 123 0.22 12.10 -4.19
N ARG A 124 0.28 12.61 -5.43
CA ARG A 124 1.24 12.15 -6.43
C ARG A 124 2.66 12.59 -6.12
N GLN A 125 2.84 13.76 -5.53
CA GLN A 125 4.13 14.20 -5.02
C GLN A 125 4.61 13.34 -3.85
N ALA A 126 3.71 12.86 -2.98
CA ALA A 126 4.08 11.91 -1.93
C ALA A 126 4.60 10.60 -2.52
N VAL A 127 3.94 10.08 -3.57
CA VAL A 127 4.42 8.90 -4.31
C VAL A 127 5.77 9.16 -4.97
N HIS A 128 5.96 10.33 -5.57
CA HIS A 128 7.25 10.75 -6.15
C HIS A 128 8.38 10.75 -5.12
N ARG A 129 8.17 11.41 -3.96
CA ARG A 129 9.14 11.44 -2.86
C ARG A 129 9.45 10.04 -2.32
N ALA A 130 8.44 9.18 -2.22
CA ALA A 130 8.64 7.80 -1.77
C ALA A 130 9.50 6.99 -2.76
N ALA A 131 9.25 7.13 -4.07
CA ALA A 131 10.08 6.50 -5.10
C ALA A 131 11.51 7.04 -5.07
N ARG A 132 11.69 8.37 -4.94
CA ARG A 132 13.01 9.00 -4.83
C ARG A 132 13.79 8.49 -3.64
N LYS A 133 13.18 8.50 -2.44
CA LYS A 133 13.81 8.00 -1.21
C LYS A 133 14.20 6.52 -1.32
N ALA A 134 13.37 5.72 -1.98
CA ALA A 134 13.69 4.31 -2.22
C ALA A 134 14.90 4.15 -3.14
N LEU A 135 15.00 4.96 -4.20
CA LEU A 135 16.16 4.97 -5.11
C LEU A 135 17.43 5.49 -4.43
N GLU A 136 17.36 6.56 -3.65
CA GLU A 136 18.48 7.08 -2.85
C GLU A 136 19.02 6.03 -1.87
N HIS A 137 18.13 5.20 -1.31
CA HIS A 137 18.54 4.10 -0.43
C HIS A 137 19.23 2.96 -1.18
N LEU A 138 18.76 2.63 -2.39
CA LEU A 138 19.38 1.60 -3.25
C LEU A 138 20.70 2.09 -3.86
N HIS A 139 20.79 3.38 -4.19
CA HIS A 139 21.92 4.01 -4.87
C HIS A 139 22.38 5.29 -4.15
N PRO A 140 23.08 5.18 -3.01
CA PRO A 140 23.48 6.35 -2.20
C PRO A 140 24.43 7.32 -2.91
N GLN A 141 25.06 6.90 -4.02
CA GLN A 141 26.00 7.70 -4.79
C GLN A 141 25.34 8.42 -5.99
N GLU A 142 24.10 8.07 -6.34
CA GLU A 142 23.36 8.66 -7.47
C GLU A 142 22.49 9.83 -6.95
N LYS A 143 22.47 10.94 -7.69
CA LYS A 143 21.59 12.07 -7.39
C LYS A 143 20.29 11.96 -8.19
N PHE A 144 19.17 11.99 -7.49
CA PHE A 144 17.83 11.99 -8.07
C PHE A 144 17.21 13.38 -7.87
N GLU A 145 17.35 14.25 -8.87
CA GLU A 145 16.78 15.62 -8.90
C GLU A 145 15.42 15.68 -9.60
#